data_AF-A0A7Y3JF24-F1
#
_entry.id   AF-A0A7Y3JF24-F1
#
_cell.length_a   1.000
_cell.length_b   1.000
_cell.length_c   1.000
_cell.angle_alpha   90.00
_cell.angle_beta   90.00
_cell.angle_gamma   90.00
#
_symmetry.space_group_name_H-M   'P 1'
#
loop_
_entity.id
_entity.type
_entity.pdbx_description
1 polymer ?
#
loop_
_entity_poly.entity_id
_entity_poly.type
_entity_poly.pdbx_seq_one_letter_code
_entity_poly.pdbx_strand_id
1 'polypeptide(L)'
;GGDWGGGWGDDWAPGFNAWVYAPPMVVQAPPQRIQVQNLPLGPAPPSYWYYCSNPAGYYPQIATCPAGWAQVLAQPAPPPAPAVPPAKR
;
A
#
# COMPACT_ATOMS: atom_id res chain seq x y z
N GLY A 1 -42.26 4.54 82.96
CA GLY A 1 -41.41 5.35 82.07
C GLY A 1 -40.05 4.68 82.05
N GLY A 2 -39.44 4.35 80.91
CA GLY A 2 -39.21 5.27 79.78
C GLY A 2 -38.14 6.26 80.25
N ASP A 3 -36.91 6.25 79.77
CA ASP A 3 -36.33 5.74 78.54
C ASP A 3 -34.86 5.37 78.81
N TRP A 4 -34.38 4.29 78.19
CA TRP A 4 -33.12 3.62 78.51
C TRP A 4 -31.92 4.38 77.94
N GLY A 5 -31.24 5.14 78.80
CA GLY A 5 -29.89 5.61 78.54
C GLY A 5 -28.89 4.45 78.57
N GLY A 6 -28.00 4.42 77.59
CA GLY A 6 -26.67 3.84 77.75
C GLY A 6 -26.44 2.48 77.09
N GLY A 7 -25.94 2.52 75.85
CA GLY A 7 -24.59 2.04 75.54
C GLY A 7 -24.27 0.57 75.76
N TRP A 8 -24.33 -0.18 74.67
CA TRP A 8 -23.36 -1.21 74.25
C TRP A 8 -23.67 -1.42 72.75
N GLY A 9 -22.84 -0.94 71.83
CA GLY A 9 -21.59 -1.58 71.49
C GLY A 9 -21.86 -2.54 70.33
N ASP A 10 -21.56 -2.07 69.11
CA ASP A 10 -21.17 -2.92 67.97
C ASP A 10 -22.32 -3.80 67.42
N ASP A 11 -22.49 -4.24 66.17
CA ASP A 11 -21.72 -4.38 64.94
C ASP A 11 -22.84 -4.60 63.89
N TRP A 12 -23.00 -3.83 62.82
CA TRP A 12 -22.57 -4.25 61.49
C TRP A 12 -23.10 -3.19 60.52
N ALA A 13 -22.25 -2.21 60.21
CA ALA A 13 -22.45 -1.32 59.08
C ALA A 13 -22.65 -2.16 57.80
N PRO A 14 -23.53 -1.76 56.86
CA PRO A 14 -23.45 -2.29 55.51
C PRO A 14 -22.27 -1.63 54.80
N GLY A 15 -21.06 -2.01 55.23
CA GLY A 15 -19.91 -2.11 54.34
C GLY A 15 -20.22 -3.22 53.35
N PHE A 16 -21.00 -2.90 52.30
CA PHE A 16 -21.07 -3.74 51.12
C PHE A 16 -20.11 -3.16 50.09
N ASN A 17 -18.84 -3.49 50.33
CA ASN A 17 -17.71 -3.52 49.42
C ASN A 17 -18.18 -3.61 47.96
N ALA A 18 -18.28 -2.45 47.31
CA ALA A 18 -18.47 -2.36 45.88
C ALA A 18 -17.13 -2.67 45.23
N TRP A 19 -16.74 -3.96 45.23
CA TRP A 19 -15.72 -4.48 44.33
C TRP A 19 -16.29 -4.44 42.91
N VAL A 20 -16.41 -3.23 42.39
CA VAL A 20 -16.84 -2.96 41.02
C VAL A 20 -15.67 -3.37 40.14
N TYR A 21 -15.80 -4.54 39.53
CA TYR A 21 -14.86 -4.98 38.52
C TYR A 21 -14.96 -4.03 37.32
N ALA A 22 -13.95 -3.17 37.16
CA ALA A 22 -13.88 -2.28 36.00
C ALA A 22 -13.56 -3.12 34.75
N PRO A 23 -14.31 -2.96 33.65
CA PRO A 23 -14.02 -3.70 32.43
C PRO A 23 -12.66 -3.29 31.85
N PRO A 24 -11.91 -4.22 31.23
CA PRO A 24 -10.63 -3.90 30.62
C PRO A 24 -10.83 -2.98 29.40
N MET A 25 -10.08 -1.88 29.34
CA MET A 25 -10.09 -0.97 28.20
C MET A 25 -9.28 -1.57 27.04
N VAL A 26 -9.89 -1.69 25.87
CA VAL A 26 -9.21 -2.12 24.64
C VAL A 26 -8.65 -0.90 23.93
N VAL A 27 -7.32 -0.77 23.88
CA VAL A 27 -6.66 0.27 23.08
C VAL A 27 -6.67 -0.18 21.62
N GLN A 28 -7.49 0.45 20.79
CA GLN A 28 -7.44 0.26 19.34
C GLN A 28 -6.25 1.04 18.77
N ALA A 29 -5.35 0.32 18.10
CA ALA A 29 -4.26 0.95 17.37
C ALA A 29 -4.84 1.81 16.22
N PRO A 30 -4.30 3.01 15.97
CA PRO A 30 -4.77 3.84 14.87
C PRO A 30 -4.52 3.15 13.53
N PRO A 31 -5.46 3.26 12.56
CA PRO A 31 -5.28 2.68 11.24
C PRO A 31 -4.04 3.28 10.59
N GLN A 32 -3.08 2.41 10.25
CA GLN A 32 -1.86 2.82 9.56
C GLN A 32 -2.25 3.20 8.13
N ARG A 33 -2.02 4.46 7.75
CA ARG A 33 -2.19 4.88 6.36
C ARG A 33 -0.94 4.47 5.58
N ILE A 34 -1.11 3.56 4.63
CA ILE A 34 -0.06 3.23 3.67
C ILE A 34 0.12 4.43 2.74
N GLN A 35 1.24 5.12 2.87
CA GLN A 35 1.62 6.19 1.94
C GLN A 35 2.33 5.54 0.76
N VAL A 36 1.63 5.38 -0.36
CA VAL A 36 2.27 4.98 -1.62
C VAL A 36 3.04 6.19 -2.12
N GLN A 37 4.36 6.15 -2.01
CA GLN A 37 5.21 7.19 -2.56
C GLN A 37 5.30 6.96 -4.06
N ASN A 38 4.64 7.81 -4.84
CA ASN A 38 4.78 7.86 -6.30
C ASN A 38 6.18 8.39 -6.64
N LEU A 39 7.20 7.53 -6.52
CA LEU A 39 8.49 7.81 -7.12
C LEU A 39 8.33 7.79 -8.65
N PRO A 40 8.99 8.70 -9.38
CA PRO A 40 9.03 8.61 -10.83
C PRO A 40 9.60 7.24 -11.21
N LEU A 41 8.83 6.49 -12.02
CA LEU A 41 9.30 5.29 -12.67
C LEU A 41 10.58 5.68 -13.40
N GLY A 42 11.69 5.01 -13.10
CA GLY A 42 12.97 5.29 -13.74
C GLY A 42 12.89 5.12 -15.27
N PRO A 43 14.00 5.36 -15.99
CA PRO A 43 14.05 5.17 -17.43
C PRO A 43 13.50 3.79 -17.81
N ALA A 44 12.59 3.75 -18.77
CA ALA A 44 12.05 2.49 -19.26
C ALA A 44 13.21 1.56 -19.68
N PRO A 45 13.13 0.26 -19.38
CA PRO A 45 14.17 -0.67 -19.81
C PRO A 45 14.34 -0.58 -21.33
N PRO A 46 15.59 -0.62 -21.84
CA PRO A 46 15.84 -0.59 -23.27
C PRO A 46 15.12 -1.77 -23.92
N SER A 47 14.30 -1.47 -24.93
CA SER A 47 13.73 -2.50 -25.79
C SER A 47 14.77 -2.89 -26.84
N TYR A 48 14.72 -4.14 -27.30
CA TYR A 48 15.70 -4.69 -28.23
C TYR A 48 15.02 -5.32 -29.43
N TRP A 49 15.60 -5.11 -30.61
CA TRP A 49 15.23 -5.81 -31.84
C TRP A 49 16.28 -6.85 -32.18
N TYR A 50 15.87 -7.86 -32.93
CA TYR A 50 16.76 -8.89 -33.45
C TYR A 50 16.90 -8.70 -34.95
N TYR A 51 18.14 -8.48 -35.39
CA TYR A 51 18.51 -8.31 -36.79
C TYR A 51 19.34 -9.50 -37.27
N CYS A 52 19.01 -10.02 -38.44
CA CYS A 52 19.80 -11.01 -39.16
C CYS A 52 20.54 -10.31 -40.28
N SER A 53 21.84 -10.59 -40.44
CA SER A 53 22.64 -10.01 -41.52
C SER A 53 22.50 -10.79 -42.84
N ASN A 54 22.21 -12.09 -42.78
CA ASN A 54 22.03 -12.94 -43.96
C ASN A 54 20.99 -14.05 -43.69
N PRO A 55 19.75 -13.91 -44.20
CA PRO A 55 19.27 -12.81 -45.03
C PRO A 55 19.11 -11.52 -44.20
N ALA A 56 19.40 -10.37 -44.81
CA ALA A 56 19.27 -9.08 -44.15
C ALA A 56 17.81 -8.79 -43.77
N GLY A 57 17.51 -8.66 -42.48
CA GLY A 57 16.16 -8.33 -42.01
C GLY A 57 15.95 -8.47 -40.51
N TYR A 58 14.80 -8.01 -40.03
CA TYR A 58 14.44 -8.05 -38.61
C TYR A 58 13.48 -9.19 -38.31
N TYR A 59 13.49 -9.69 -37.07
CA TYR A 59 12.44 -10.59 -36.59
C TYR A 59 11.10 -9.83 -36.50
N PRO A 60 9.96 -10.39 -36.93
CA PRO A 60 9.73 -11.77 -37.42
C PRO A 60 9.81 -11.93 -38.94
N GLN A 61 10.20 -10.90 -39.70
CA GLN A 61 10.25 -10.95 -41.17
C GLN A 61 11.20 -12.06 -41.67
N ILE A 62 12.31 -12.25 -40.95
CA ILE A 62 13.17 -13.43 -41.12
C ILE A 62 12.81 -14.40 -40.00
N ALA A 63 12.32 -15.59 -40.34
CA ALA A 63 11.95 -16.61 -39.35
C ALA A 63 13.19 -17.33 -38.78
N THR A 64 14.21 -17.57 -39.63
CA THR A 64 15.40 -18.35 -39.27
C THR A 64 16.66 -17.62 -39.75
N CYS A 65 17.56 -17.31 -38.80
CA CYS A 65 18.86 -16.71 -39.10
C CYS A 65 19.97 -17.74 -38.84
N PRO A 66 20.62 -18.31 -39.88
CA PRO A 66 21.65 -19.34 -39.71
C PRO A 66 22.94 -18.80 -39.06
N ALA A 67 23.22 -17.51 -39.22
CA ALA A 67 24.35 -16.83 -38.59
C ALA A 67 24.08 -16.43 -37.12
N GLY A 68 22.86 -16.65 -36.62
CA GLY A 68 22.40 -16.14 -35.34
C GLY A 68 21.94 -14.67 -35.40
N TRP A 69 21.13 -14.29 -34.42
CA TRP A 69 20.52 -12.95 -34.35
C TRP A 69 21.44 -11.94 -33.67
N ALA A 70 21.62 -10.78 -34.30
CA ALA A 70 22.26 -9.63 -33.68
C ALA A 70 21.22 -8.81 -32.91
N GLN A 71 21.48 -8.53 -31.63
CA GLN A 71 20.61 -7.71 -30.80
C GLN A 71 20.94 -6.23 -31.03
N VAL A 72 19.94 -5.46 -31.45
CA VAL A 72 20.06 -4.03 -31.75
C VAL A 72 19.17 -3.26 -30.79
N LEU A 73 19.65 -2.13 -30.27
CA LEU A 73 18.85 -1.24 -29.42
C LEU A 73 17.64 -0.75 -30.21
N ALA A 74 16.44 -0.93 -29.65
CA ALA A 74 15.26 -0.30 -30.17
C ALA A 74 15.35 1.20 -29.88
N GLN A 75 15.20 2.01 -30.93
CA GLN A 75 14.97 3.43 -30.74
C GLN A 75 13.68 3.59 -29.91
N PRO A 76 13.71 4.27 -28.77
CA PRO A 76 12.49 4.58 -28.03
C PRO A 76 11.54 5.33 -28.98
N ALA A 77 10.27 4.90 -29.04
CA ALA A 77 9.26 5.67 -29.73
C ALA A 77 9.24 7.09 -29.13
N PRO A 78 9.18 8.15 -29.95
CA PRO A 78 9.06 9.51 -29.42
C PRO A 78 7.82 9.57 -28.52
N PRO A 79 7.89 10.27 -27.38
CA PRO A 79 6.74 10.40 -26.49
C PRO A 79 5.55 10.94 -27.29
N PRO A 80 4.32 10.45 -27.02
CA PRO A 80 3.14 10.95 -27.69
C PRO A 80 3.11 12.47 -27.53
N ALA A 81 2.95 13.19 -28.65
CA ALA A 81 2.83 14.64 -28.61
C ALA A 81 1.75 15.01 -27.59
N PRO A 82 1.99 16.00 -26.70
CA PRO A 82 0.96 16.46 -25.77
C PRO A 82 -0.29 16.76 -26.59
N ALA A 83 -1.38 16.08 -26.27
CA ALA A 83 -2.66 16.29 -26.92
C ALA A 83 -3.03 17.76 -26.72
N VAL A 84 -2.85 18.59 -27.75
CA VAL A 84 -3.31 19.97 -27.74
C VAL A 84 -4.84 19.87 -27.70
N PRO A 85 -5.50 20.29 -26.61
CA PRO A 85 -6.96 20.29 -26.58
C PRO A 85 -7.44 21.18 -27.74
N PRO A 86 -8.48 20.78 -28.49
CA PRO A 86 -8.99 21.60 -29.57
C PRO A 86 -9.41 22.96 -29.01
N ALA A 87 -8.84 24.04 -29.55
CA ALA A 87 -9.21 25.40 -29.20
C ALA A 87 -10.71 25.59 -29.50
N LYS A 88 -11.51 25.85 -28.45
CA LYS A 88 -12.92 26.20 -28.61
C LYS A 88 -13.01 27.52 -29.38
N ARG A 89 -13.69 27.48 -30.52
CA ARG A 89 -14.04 28.65 -31.34
C ARG A 89 -15.37 29.24 -30.89
#